data_AF-A0A7W1CVL9-F1
#
_entry.id   AF-A0A7W1CVL9-F1
#
_cell.length_a   1.000
_cell.length_b   1.000
_cell.length_c   1.000
_cell.angle_alpha   90.00
_cell.angle_beta   90.00
_cell.angle_gamma   90.00
#
_symmetry.space_group_name_H-M   'P 1'
#
loop_
_entity.id
_entity.type
_entity.pdbx_description
1 polymer ?
#
loop_
_entity_poly.entity_id
_entity_poly.type
_entity_poly.pdbx_seq_one_letter_code
_entity_poly.pdbx_strand_id
1 'polypeptide(L)'
;MKTKTSLQPNELDEISAALGEANQAFMRRYPGESNRRQAVHTVYGGAHLFKADSAQKIGAVALRSLQEYAPDAATLARALGVGHPDELSQLVYDRVIEKLRREPVEDFRLDF
;
A
#
# COMPACT_ATOMS: atom_id res chain seq x y z
N MET A 1 -18.27 -24.53 28.53
CA MET A 1 -18.55 -25.58 27.52
C MET A 1 -17.23 -25.88 26.83
N LYS A 2 -16.72 -27.13 26.85
CA LYS A 2 -15.46 -27.46 26.13
C LYS A 2 -15.73 -27.35 24.63
N THR A 3 -14.93 -26.55 23.93
CA THR A 3 -15.01 -26.41 22.47
C THR A 3 -14.75 -27.76 21.83
N LYS A 4 -15.75 -28.29 21.10
CA LYS A 4 -15.62 -29.53 20.36
C LYS A 4 -14.83 -29.23 19.07
N THR A 5 -13.62 -29.74 18.95
CA THR A 5 -12.81 -29.59 17.74
C THR A 5 -12.92 -30.85 16.88
N SER A 6 -12.88 -30.68 15.56
CA SER A 6 -12.91 -31.81 14.60
C SER A 6 -11.58 -32.56 14.51
N LEU A 7 -10.49 -31.96 15.01
CA LEU A 7 -9.16 -32.55 15.15
C LEU A 7 -8.69 -32.38 16.59
N GLN A 8 -8.05 -33.41 17.12
CA GLN A 8 -7.36 -33.37 18.41
C GLN A 8 -6.00 -32.68 18.27
N PRO A 9 -5.46 -32.07 19.35
CA PRO A 9 -4.17 -31.38 19.29
C PRO A 9 -3.01 -32.24 18.77
N ASN A 10 -2.95 -33.51 19.15
CA ASN A 10 -1.91 -34.45 18.68
C ASN A 10 -2.01 -34.75 17.18
N GLU A 11 -3.22 -34.79 16.62
CA GLU A 11 -3.41 -34.96 15.17
C GLU A 11 -2.89 -33.74 14.41
N LEU A 12 -3.04 -32.53 14.97
CA LEU A 12 -2.49 -31.30 14.39
C LEU A 12 -0.97 -31.27 14.42
N ASP A 13 -0.35 -31.75 15.50
CA ASP A 13 1.12 -31.78 15.63
C ASP A 13 1.74 -32.72 14.58
N GLU A 14 1.17 -33.92 14.41
CA GLU A 14 1.61 -34.90 13.41
C GLU A 14 1.47 -34.36 11.97
N ILE A 15 0.30 -33.79 11.65
CA ILE A 15 0.05 -33.19 10.34
C ILE A 15 1.00 -32.01 10.10
N SER A 16 1.21 -31.15 11.09
CA SER A 16 2.09 -29.97 10.97
C SER A 16 3.55 -30.39 10.77
N ALA A 17 4.01 -31.45 11.45
CA ALA A 17 5.35 -31.99 11.27
C ALA A 17 5.54 -32.54 9.85
N ALA A 18 4.56 -33.30 9.33
CA ALA A 18 4.61 -33.84 7.97
C ALA A 18 4.59 -32.74 6.90
N LEU A 19 3.80 -31.69 7.10
CA LEU A 19 3.76 -30.52 6.21
C LEU A 19 5.00 -29.63 6.33
N GLY A 20 5.71 -29.70 7.45
CA GLY A 20 6.84 -28.83 7.77
C GLY A 20 7.96 -28.87 6.74
N GLU A 21 8.33 -30.06 6.25
CA GLU A 21 9.41 -30.22 5.26
C GLU A 21 9.08 -29.53 3.93
N ALA A 22 7.88 -29.79 3.39
CA ALA A 22 7.39 -29.17 2.16
C ALA A 22 7.26 -27.65 2.31
N ASN A 23 6.78 -27.17 3.46
CA ASN A 23 6.63 -25.75 3.73
C ASN A 23 8.01 -25.04 3.82
N GLN A 24 8.99 -25.66 4.47
CA GLN A 24 10.36 -25.12 4.51
C GLN A 24 11.00 -25.08 3.11
N ALA A 25 10.80 -26.11 2.28
CA ALA A 25 11.28 -26.13 0.91
C ALA A 25 10.63 -25.01 0.07
N PHE A 26 9.33 -24.80 0.24
CA PHE A 26 8.60 -23.71 -0.39
C PHE A 26 9.15 -22.34 0.04
N MET A 27 9.30 -22.10 1.34
CA MET A 27 9.79 -20.81 1.87
C MET A 27 11.23 -20.50 1.46
N ARG A 28 12.09 -21.51 1.26
CA ARG A 28 13.43 -21.30 0.70
C ARG A 28 13.39 -20.84 -0.77
N ARG A 29 12.44 -21.37 -1.55
CA ARG A 29 12.29 -21.04 -2.98
C ARG A 29 11.53 -19.73 -3.19
N TYR A 30 10.58 -19.43 -2.31
CA TYR A 30 9.68 -18.29 -2.33
C TYR A 30 9.69 -17.63 -0.94
N PRO A 31 10.72 -16.84 -0.61
CA PRO A 31 10.88 -16.22 0.71
C PRO A 31 9.81 -15.16 1.06
N GLY A 32 8.78 -15.00 0.22
CA GLY A 32 7.77 -13.97 0.32
C GLY A 32 8.24 -12.63 -0.23
N GLU A 33 7.46 -11.60 0.06
CA GLU A 33 7.79 -10.24 -0.35
C GLU A 33 8.95 -9.69 0.48
N SER A 34 9.80 -8.89 -0.16
CA SER A 34 10.84 -8.16 0.56
C SER A 34 10.20 -7.10 1.45
N ASN A 35 10.74 -6.90 2.65
CA ASN A 35 10.44 -5.73 3.50
C ASN A 35 10.95 -4.39 2.91
N ARG A 36 11.35 -4.38 1.64
CA ARG A 36 11.77 -3.17 0.95
C ARG A 36 10.51 -2.44 0.50
N ARG A 37 10.57 -1.11 0.55
CA ARG A 37 9.48 -0.25 0.09
C ARG A 37 9.11 -0.64 -1.35
N GLN A 38 7.85 -1.03 -1.55
CA GLN A 38 7.27 -1.28 -2.86
C GLN A 38 6.51 -0.05 -3.34
N ALA A 39 6.40 0.11 -4.65
CA ALA A 39 5.58 1.15 -5.22
C ALA A 39 4.10 0.83 -4.99
N VAL A 40 3.38 1.72 -4.32
CA VAL A 40 1.92 1.61 -4.16
C VAL A 40 1.20 2.35 -5.28
N HIS A 41 1.79 3.45 -5.79
CA HIS A 41 1.23 4.25 -6.88
C HIS A 41 2.02 4.06 -8.17
N THR A 42 1.42 3.36 -9.12
CA THR A 42 1.95 3.12 -10.46
C THR A 42 1.14 3.90 -11.50
N VAL A 43 1.82 4.61 -12.40
CA VAL A 43 1.23 5.30 -13.54
C VAL A 43 1.71 4.63 -14.83
N TYR A 44 0.76 4.33 -15.72
CA TYR A 44 1.07 3.90 -17.08
C TYR A 44 0.90 5.08 -18.04
N GLY A 45 1.86 5.27 -18.94
CA GLY A 45 1.79 6.31 -19.97
C GLY A 45 2.55 5.94 -21.22
N GLY A 46 2.11 6.47 -22.36
CA GLY A 46 2.78 6.23 -23.64
C GLY A 46 4.21 6.76 -23.65
N ALA A 47 5.15 5.98 -24.18
CA ALA A 47 6.56 6.35 -24.25
C ALA A 47 6.80 7.67 -24.98
N HIS A 48 5.95 7.99 -25.97
CA HIS A 48 6.00 9.24 -26.76
C HIS A 48 5.60 10.50 -25.97
N LEU A 49 4.94 10.36 -24.81
CA LEU A 49 4.52 11.48 -23.94
C LEU A 49 5.45 11.68 -22.74
N PHE A 50 6.34 10.74 -22.47
CA PHE A 50 7.20 10.78 -21.30
C PHE A 50 8.22 11.90 -21.38
N LYS A 51 8.44 12.58 -20.24
CA LYS A 51 9.47 13.58 -20.03
C LYS A 51 10.12 13.32 -18.67
N ALA A 52 11.38 13.75 -18.52
CA ALA A 52 12.11 13.60 -17.26
C ALA A 52 11.40 14.24 -16.05
N ASP A 53 10.55 15.25 -16.30
CA ASP A 53 9.78 15.95 -15.27
C ASP A 53 8.30 15.50 -15.15
N SER A 54 7.90 14.42 -15.82
CA SER A 54 6.50 13.95 -15.83
C SER A 54 5.95 13.69 -14.43
N ALA A 55 6.68 12.97 -13.57
CA ALA A 55 6.24 12.67 -12.20
C ALA A 55 6.04 13.96 -11.37
N GLN A 56 6.95 14.92 -11.49
CA GLN A 56 6.87 16.21 -10.78
C GLN A 56 5.65 17.02 -11.25
N LYS A 57 5.39 17.06 -12.56
CA LYS A 57 4.23 17.75 -13.13
C LYS A 57 2.91 17.13 -12.68
N ILE A 58 2.82 15.79 -12.66
CA ILE A 58 1.65 15.07 -12.13
C ILE A 58 1.46 15.41 -10.65
N GLY A 59 2.53 15.39 -9.85
CA GLY A 59 2.48 15.78 -8.44
C GLY A 59 1.99 17.20 -8.22
N ALA A 60 2.45 18.15 -9.04
CA ALA A 60 2.00 19.54 -8.97
C ALA A 60 0.50 19.69 -9.30
N VAL A 61 -0.01 18.94 -10.28
CA VAL A 61 -1.45 18.89 -10.58
C VAL A 61 -2.22 18.31 -9.39
N ALA A 62 -1.78 17.16 -8.87
CA ALA A 62 -2.43 16.50 -7.74
C ALA A 62 -2.47 17.38 -6.49
N LEU A 63 -1.38 18.11 -6.19
CA LEU A 63 -1.34 19.03 -5.05
C LEU A 63 -2.32 20.19 -5.22
N ARG A 64 -2.45 20.76 -6.43
CA ARG A 64 -3.46 21.79 -6.69
C ARG A 64 -4.88 21.25 -6.51
N SER A 65 -5.16 20.06 -7.02
CA SER A 65 -6.46 19.42 -6.84
C SER A 65 -6.78 19.14 -5.36
N LEU A 66 -5.79 18.68 -4.58
CA LEU A 66 -5.95 18.51 -3.14
C LEU A 66 -6.28 19.85 -2.47
N GLN A 67 -5.53 20.90 -2.77
CA GLN A 67 -5.78 22.24 -2.21
C GLN A 67 -7.15 22.81 -2.57
N GLU A 68 -7.64 22.53 -3.78
CA GLU A 68 -8.93 23.04 -4.25
C GLU A 68 -10.11 22.29 -3.61
N TYR A 69 -10.05 20.96 -3.53
CA TYR A 69 -11.20 20.14 -3.14
C TYR A 69 -11.14 19.61 -1.71
N ALA A 70 -9.96 19.59 -1.09
CA ALA A 70 -9.75 19.19 0.29
C ALA A 70 -8.62 20.03 0.93
N PRO A 71 -8.88 21.33 1.18
CA PRO A 71 -7.87 22.28 1.70
C PRO A 71 -7.43 22.00 3.15
N ASP A 72 -8.12 21.09 3.85
CA ASP A 72 -7.85 20.75 5.24
C ASP A 72 -8.12 19.27 5.53
N ALA A 73 -7.60 18.79 6.67
CA ALA A 73 -7.70 17.40 7.10
C ALA A 73 -9.14 16.92 7.29
N ALA A 74 -10.03 17.77 7.81
CA ALA A 74 -11.42 17.40 8.06
C ALA A 74 -12.18 17.24 6.73
N THR A 75 -11.93 18.12 5.76
CA THR A 75 -12.50 18.04 4.42
C THR A 75 -12.01 16.80 3.67
N LEU A 76 -10.71 16.48 3.75
CA LEU A 76 -10.17 15.24 3.19
C LEU A 76 -10.80 14.00 3.85
N ALA A 77 -10.87 13.96 5.19
CA ALA A 77 -11.43 12.83 5.92
C ALA A 77 -12.90 12.59 5.56
N ARG A 78 -13.70 13.65 5.46
CA ARG A 78 -15.10 13.57 4.99
C ARG A 78 -15.19 13.04 3.56
N ALA A 79 -14.36 13.53 2.66
CA ALA A 79 -14.35 13.08 1.25
C ALA A 79 -13.96 11.59 1.12
N LEU A 80 -13.10 11.09 2.00
CA LEU A 80 -12.68 9.69 2.05
C LEU A 80 -13.64 8.78 2.84
N GLY A 81 -14.67 9.34 3.48
CA GLY A 81 -15.60 8.59 4.33
C GLY A 81 -14.94 7.98 5.58
N VAL A 82 -13.84 8.57 6.05
CA VAL A 82 -13.11 8.09 7.23
C VAL A 82 -13.43 8.94 8.46
N GLY A 83 -13.91 8.30 9.53
CA GLY A 83 -14.21 8.93 10.81
C GLY A 83 -13.09 8.66 11.81
N HIS A 84 -11.94 9.29 11.63
CA HIS A 84 -10.80 9.18 12.54
C HIS A 84 -10.75 10.35 13.53
N PRO A 85 -10.11 10.18 14.71
CA PRO A 85 -9.80 11.30 15.60
C PRO A 85 -9.06 12.41 14.84
N ASP A 86 -9.29 13.67 15.24
CA ASP A 86 -8.75 14.85 14.55
C ASP A 86 -7.23 14.80 14.37
N GLU A 87 -6.50 14.30 15.37
CA GLU A 87 -5.03 14.14 15.31
C GLU A 87 -4.58 13.18 14.21
N LEU A 88 -5.27 12.04 14.04
CA LEU A 88 -4.93 11.08 13.00
C LEU A 88 -5.28 11.62 11.62
N SER A 89 -6.43 12.29 11.50
CA SER A 89 -6.83 12.96 10.25
C SER A 89 -5.81 14.00 9.82
N GLN A 90 -5.32 14.82 10.77
CA GLN A 90 -4.27 15.81 10.52
C GLN A 90 -2.95 15.15 10.10
N LEU A 91 -2.51 14.10 10.83
CA LEU A 91 -1.30 13.37 10.48
C LEU A 91 -1.38 12.78 9.06
N VAL A 92 -2.52 12.18 8.69
CA VAL A 92 -2.73 11.63 7.35
C VAL A 92 -2.68 12.74 6.31
N TYR A 93 -3.34 13.87 6.55
CA TYR A 93 -3.34 15.01 5.64
C TYR A 93 -1.92 15.51 5.34
N ASP A 94 -1.11 15.70 6.38
CA ASP A 94 0.27 16.15 6.25
C ASP A 94 1.15 15.15 5.49
N ARG A 95 0.94 13.84 5.72
CA ARG A 95 1.64 12.77 5.00
C ARG A 95 1.23 12.68 3.53
N VAL A 96 -0.03 12.94 3.20
CA VAL A 96 -0.50 13.02 1.81
C VAL A 96 0.21 14.18 1.09
N ILE A 97 0.26 15.37 1.70
CA ILE A 97 0.96 16.52 1.13
C ILE A 97 2.46 16.23 0.93
N GLU A 98 3.12 15.69 1.95
CA GLU A 98 4.56 15.35 1.87
C GLU A 98 4.83 14.33 0.75
N LYS A 99 3.98 13.30 0.65
CA LYS A 99 4.06 12.32 -0.43
C LYS A 99 3.90 12.96 -1.81
N LEU A 100 2.90 13.81 -2.02
CA LEU A 100 2.69 14.47 -3.31
C LEU A 100 3.86 15.40 -3.70
N ARG A 101 4.57 15.96 -2.71
CA ARG A 101 5.75 16.81 -2.95
C ARG A 101 7.00 16.00 -3.28
N ARG A 102 7.24 14.88 -2.58
CA ARG A 102 8.50 14.13 -2.66
C ARG A 102 8.43 12.93 -3.60
N GLU A 103 7.34 12.19 -3.57
CA GLU A 103 7.13 10.93 -4.31
C GLU A 103 5.69 10.84 -4.88
N PRO A 104 5.31 11.77 -5.79
CA PRO A 104 3.96 11.78 -6.37
C PRO A 104 3.68 10.56 -7.23
N VAL A 105 4.69 10.06 -7.96
CA VAL A 105 4.66 8.82 -8.72
C VAL A 105 5.83 7.94 -8.29
N GLU A 106 5.55 6.72 -7.87
CA GLU A 106 6.56 5.79 -7.32
C GLU A 106 7.06 4.82 -8.39
N ASP A 107 6.21 4.51 -9.37
CA ASP A 107 6.53 3.65 -10.51
C ASP A 107 5.84 4.21 -11.76
N PHE A 108 6.61 4.68 -12.74
CA PHE A 108 6.08 5.15 -14.02
C PHE A 108 6.45 4.14 -15.10
N ARG A 109 5.44 3.44 -15.63
CA ARG A 109 5.60 2.40 -16.64
C ARG A 109 5.32 2.98 -18.02
N LEU A 110 6.26 2.76 -18.93
CA LEU A 110 6.17 3.22 -20.31
C LEU A 110 5.53 2.13 -21.17
N ASP A 111 4.45 2.50 -21.85
CA ASP A 111 3.78 1.68 -22.85
C ASP A 111 4.25 2.08 -24.26
N PHE A 112 4.63 1.11 -25.09
CA PHE A 112 5.30 1.30 -26.39
C PHE A 112 4.42 0.90 -27.57
#